data_AF-A0A1V5L8L3-F1
#
_entry.id   AF-A0A1V5L8L3-F1
#
_cell.length_a   1.000
_cell.length_b   1.000
_cell.length_c   1.000
_cell.angle_alpha   90.00
_cell.angle_beta   90.00
_cell.angle_gamma   90.00
#
_symmetry.space_group_name_H-M   'P 1'
#
loop_
_entity.id
_entity.type
_entity.pdbx_description
1 polymer ?
#
loop_
_entity_poly.entity_id
_entity_poly.type
_entity_poly.pdbx_seq_one_letter_code
_entity_poly.pdbx_strand_id
1 'polypeptide(L)'
;MDEVKGVKIAKQANFNQPRTIFGPILNPFGAEYYWQEDPLINDDYDKDSDIHLLRNNYITITPCYINFTHGESMDILREIKW
;
A
#
# COMPACT_ATOMS: atom_id res chain seq x y z
N MET A 1 2.91 -24.92 -8.92
CA MET A 1 3.66 -23.70 -8.60
C MET A 1 3.99 -23.08 -9.94
N ASP A 2 3.50 -21.88 -10.21
CA ASP A 2 3.85 -21.21 -11.45
C ASP A 2 5.34 -20.88 -11.45
N GLU A 3 5.96 -20.93 -12.63
CA GLU A 3 7.37 -20.59 -12.80
C GLU A 3 7.56 -19.08 -12.68
N VAL A 4 8.62 -18.67 -11.99
CA VAL A 4 9.00 -17.25 -11.86
C VAL A 4 9.49 -16.75 -13.22
N LYS A 5 8.86 -15.71 -13.75
CA LYS A 5 9.13 -15.18 -15.11
C LYS A 5 10.39 -14.32 -15.20
N GLY A 6 10.95 -13.91 -14.07
CA GLY A 6 12.17 -13.11 -13.99
C GLY A 6 12.10 -12.03 -12.91
N VAL A 7 12.98 -11.04 -13.02
CA VAL A 7 13.11 -9.92 -12.08
C VAL A 7 12.73 -8.60 -12.77
N LYS A 8 12.01 -7.72 -12.07
CA LYS A 8 11.60 -6.40 -12.57
C LYS A 8 11.87 -5.32 -11.52
N ILE A 9 12.29 -4.15 -11.98
CA ILE A 9 12.29 -2.94 -11.15
C ILE A 9 10.85 -2.43 -11.10
N ALA A 10 10.35 -2.16 -9.90
CA ALA A 10 8.96 -1.78 -9.67
C ALA A 10 8.88 -0.39 -9.01
N LYS A 11 7.72 0.26 -9.17
CA LYS A 11 7.31 1.36 -8.30
C LYS A 11 6.62 0.77 -7.07
N GLN A 12 6.69 1.49 -5.95
CA GLN A 12 5.88 1.14 -4.78
C GLN A 12 4.40 1.31 -5.12
N ALA A 13 3.59 0.29 -4.85
CA ALA A 13 2.16 0.38 -5.08
C ALA A 13 1.49 1.45 -4.20
N ASN A 14 0.49 2.14 -4.75
CA ASN A 14 -0.41 2.98 -3.96
C ASN A 14 -1.54 2.11 -3.39
N PHE A 15 -1.22 1.44 -2.28
CA PHE A 15 -2.12 0.50 -1.65
C PHE A 15 -2.88 1.17 -0.49
N ASN A 16 -4.19 1.36 -0.68
CA ASN A 16 -5.08 1.89 0.35
C ASN A 16 -6.11 0.84 0.75
N GLN A 17 -6.20 0.54 2.04
CA GLN A 17 -7.16 -0.44 2.56
C GLN A 17 -8.19 0.26 3.43
N PRO A 18 -9.50 -0.01 3.25
CA PRO A 18 -10.47 0.41 4.23
C PRO A 18 -10.21 -0.35 5.53
N ARG A 19 -10.16 0.38 6.65
CA ARG A 19 -9.95 -0.22 7.96
C ARG A 19 -11.29 -0.53 8.60
N THR A 20 -11.49 -1.78 9.01
CA THR A 20 -12.66 -2.21 9.75
C THR A 20 -12.24 -2.56 11.17
N ILE A 21 -12.93 -2.03 12.16
CA ILE A 21 -12.70 -2.33 13.58
C ILE A 21 -13.88 -3.16 14.09
N PHE A 22 -13.59 -4.29 14.71
CA PHE A 22 -14.55 -5.18 15.35
C PHE A 22 -14.36 -5.17 16.87
N GLY A 23 -15.47 -5.16 17.60
CA GLY A 23 -15.48 -5.24 19.06
C GLY A 23 -16.52 -4.32 19.71
N PRO A 24 -16.51 -4.23 21.05
CA PRO A 24 -15.57 -4.91 21.97
C PRO A 24 -15.81 -6.42 22.07
N ILE A 25 -14.73 -7.18 22.26
CA ILE A 25 -14.74 -8.59 22.65
C ILE A 25 -14.08 -8.72 24.01
N LEU A 26 -14.63 -9.53 24.92
CA LEU A 26 -14.03 -9.78 26.22
C LEU A 26 -13.06 -10.97 26.13
N ASN A 27 -11.85 -10.78 26.65
CA ASN A 27 -10.92 -11.89 26.86
C ASN A 27 -11.36 -12.75 28.07
N PRO A 28 -10.76 -13.93 28.29
CA PRO A 28 -11.12 -14.81 29.41
C PRO A 28 -10.97 -14.19 30.82
N PHE A 29 -10.25 -13.08 30.94
CA PHE A 29 -10.04 -12.34 32.19
C PHE A 29 -10.95 -11.09 32.31
N GLY A 30 -11.87 -10.89 31.37
CA GLY A 30 -12.83 -9.78 31.38
C GLY A 30 -12.29 -8.45 30.86
N ALA A 31 -11.11 -8.42 30.22
CA ALA A 31 -10.62 -7.21 29.56
C ALA A 31 -11.11 -7.13 28.11
N GLU A 32 -11.55 -5.95 27.70
CA GLU A 32 -11.97 -5.68 26.32
C GLU A 32 -10.78 -5.59 25.38
N TYR A 33 -10.95 -6.13 24.17
CA TYR A 33 -10.04 -5.94 23.06
C TYR A 33 -10.81 -5.81 21.74
N TYR A 34 -10.13 -5.25 20.75
CA TYR A 34 -10.67 -4.93 19.43
C TYR A 34 -9.81 -5.59 18.37
N TRP A 35 -10.45 -6.10 17.32
CA TRP A 35 -9.75 -6.56 16.12
C TRP A 35 -9.82 -5.49 15.04
N GLN A 36 -8.73 -5.27 14.34
CA GLN A 36 -8.73 -4.51 13.10
C GLN A 36 -8.54 -5.49 11.94
N GLU A 37 -9.37 -5.35 10.90
CA GLU A 37 -9.20 -6.04 9.63
C GLU A 37 -9.09 -5.01 8.52
N ASP A 38 -8.11 -5.24 7.64
CA ASP A 38 -7.83 -4.42 6.48
C ASP A 38 -7.96 -5.32 5.24
N PRO A 39 -9.16 -5.47 4.65
CA PRO A 39 -9.34 -6.30 3.48
C PRO A 39 -8.42 -5.85 2.33
N LEU A 40 -7.89 -6.84 1.61
CA LEU A 40 -7.02 -6.62 0.44
C LEU A 40 -7.84 -6.12 -0.76
N ILE A 41 -8.27 -4.86 -0.71
CA ILE A 41 -8.80 -4.15 -1.87
C ILE A 41 -7.60 -3.52 -2.58
N ASN A 42 -7.33 -3.95 -3.82
CA ASN A 42 -6.26 -3.36 -4.60
C ASN A 42 -6.83 -2.43 -5.66
N ASP A 43 -6.87 -1.15 -5.33
CA ASP A 43 -7.22 -0.08 -6.25
C ASP A 43 -6.00 0.49 -7.00
N ASP A 44 -4.82 -0.11 -6.83
CA ASP A 44 -3.67 0.24 -7.66
C ASP A 44 -3.77 -0.42 -9.04
N TYR A 45 -3.95 0.42 -10.05
CA TYR A 45 -4.03 0.05 -11.46
C TYR A 45 -2.70 0.29 -12.21
N ASP A 46 -1.63 0.74 -11.54
CA ASP A 46 -0.32 0.90 -12.15
C ASP A 46 0.29 -0.48 -12.46
N LYS A 47 0.59 -0.71 -13.74
CA LYS A 47 1.19 -1.96 -14.25
C LYS A 47 2.66 -2.11 -13.87
N ASP A 48 3.31 -1.01 -13.49
CA ASP A 48 4.69 -1.00 -13.01
C ASP A 48 4.76 -1.10 -11.47
N SER A 49 3.63 -1.21 -10.77
CA SER A 49 3.59 -1.41 -9.32
C SER A 49 4.13 -2.78 -8.93
N ASP A 50 4.72 -2.86 -7.74
CA ASP A 50 5.20 -4.11 -7.17
C ASP A 50 4.07 -5.14 -7.03
N ILE A 51 2.88 -4.75 -6.58
CA ILE A 51 1.71 -5.63 -6.48
C ILE A 51 1.30 -6.20 -7.84
N HIS A 52 1.25 -5.37 -8.89
CA HIS A 52 0.89 -5.84 -10.22
C HIS A 52 1.91 -6.86 -10.74
N LEU A 53 3.20 -6.57 -10.61
CA LEU A 53 4.27 -7.43 -11.09
C LEU A 53 4.34 -8.75 -10.31
N LEU A 54 4.13 -8.72 -8.99
CA LEU A 54 4.03 -9.92 -8.15
C LEU A 54 2.87 -10.82 -8.58
N ARG A 55 1.68 -10.26 -8.85
CA ARG A 55 0.53 -11.01 -9.40
C ARG A 55 0.79 -11.61 -10.78
N ASN A 56 1.77 -11.09 -11.50
CA ASN A 56 2.18 -11.57 -12.82
C ASN A 56 3.37 -12.54 -12.78
N ASN A 57 3.74 -13.04 -11.60
CA ASN A 57 4.84 -13.99 -11.35
C ASN A 57 6.23 -13.44 -11.65
N TYR A 58 6.48 -12.16 -11.35
CA TYR A 58 7.82 -11.58 -11.34
C TYR A 58 8.34 -11.38 -9.91
N ILE A 59 9.65 -11.51 -9.73
CA ILE A 59 10.34 -10.96 -8.55
C ILE A 59 10.44 -9.44 -8.74
N THR A 60 10.13 -8.66 -7.72
CA THR A 60 10.16 -7.19 -7.76
C THR A 60 11.30 -6.62 -6.93
N ILE A 61 11.93 -5.56 -7.45
CA ILE A 61 12.90 -4.74 -6.72
C ILE A 61 12.37 -3.30 -6.76
N THR A 62 11.97 -2.79 -5.59
CA THR A 62 11.46 -1.42 -5.45
C THR A 62 12.53 -0.54 -4.80
N PRO A 63 13.16 0.40 -5.52
CA PRO A 63 14.11 1.33 -4.93
C PRO A 63 13.35 2.36 -4.08
N CYS A 64 13.58 2.35 -2.77
CA CYS A 64 12.96 3.30 -1.84
C CYS A 64 13.97 4.34 -1.39
N TYR A 65 13.56 5.61 -1.42
CA TYR A 65 14.29 6.74 -0.84
C TYR A 65 13.37 7.46 0.16
N ILE A 66 13.92 7.89 1.29
CA ILE A 66 13.12 8.56 2.33
C ILE A 66 13.06 10.06 2.02
N ASN A 67 12.09 10.45 1.19
CA ASN A 67 11.70 11.85 0.98
C ASN A 67 10.19 11.90 0.71
N PHE A 68 9.42 12.40 1.68
CA PHE A 68 7.96 12.45 1.62
C PHE A 68 7.42 13.79 1.07
N THR A 69 8.28 14.68 0.58
CA THR A 69 7.81 15.91 -0.08
C THR A 69 7.12 15.57 -1.39
N HIS A 70 5.83 15.88 -1.50
CA HIS A 70 5.08 15.74 -2.75
C HIS A 70 5.37 16.93 -3.68
N GLY A 71 6.26 16.71 -4.65
CA GLY A 71 6.76 17.77 -5.54
C GLY A 71 5.67 18.50 -6.33
N GLU A 72 4.71 17.77 -6.88
CA GLU A 72 3.60 18.35 -7.64
C GLU A 72 2.76 19.32 -6.79
N SER A 73 2.46 18.95 -5.54
CA SER A 73 1.76 19.86 -4.61
C SER A 73 2.59 21.09 -4.28
N MET A 74 3.91 20.95 -4.13
CA MET A 74 4.79 22.09 -3.88
C MET A 74 4.78 23.08 -5.04
N ASP A 75 4.78 22.59 -6.28
CA ASP A 75 4.75 23.43 -7.47
C ASP A 75 3.41 24.17 -7.60
N ILE A 76 2.28 23.49 -7.38
CA ILE A 76 0.94 24.11 -7.34
C ILE A 76 0.89 25.23 -6.28
N LEU A 77 1.37 24.96 -5.07
CA LEU A 77 1.29 25.93 -3.97
C LEU A 77 2.17 27.17 -4.19
N ARG A 78 3.27 27.06 -4.96
CA ARG A 78 4.13 28.21 -5.32
C ARG A 78 3.46 29.20 -6.26
N GLU A 79 2.51 28.73 -7.07
CA GLU A 79 1.79 29.57 -8.03
C GLU A 79 0.62 30.34 -7.41
N ILE A 80 0.18 29.95 -6.22
CA ILE A 80 -0.89 30.63 -5.49
C ILE A 80 -0.38 31.99 -4.99
N LYS A 81 -1.03 33.06 -5.45
CA LYS A 81 -0.86 34.40 -4.87
C LYS A 81 -1.85 34.58 -3.72
N TRP A 82 -1.32 34.89 -2.55
CA TRP A 82 -2.06 35.26 -1.35
C TRP A 82 -2.46 36.73 -1.35
#